data_AF-A0A7C5PWZ8-F1
#
_entry.id   AF-A0A7C5PWZ8-F1
#
_cell.length_a   1.000
_cell.length_b   1.000
_cell.length_c   1.000
_cell.angle_alpha   90.00
_cell.angle_beta   90.00
_cell.angle_gamma   90.00
#
_symmetry.space_group_name_H-M   'P 1'
#
loop_
_entity.id
_entity.type
_entity.pdbx_description
1 polymer ?
#
loop_
_entity_poly.entity_id
_entity_poly.type
_entity_poly.pdbx_seq_one_letter_code
_entity_poly.pdbx_strand_id
1 'polypeptide(L)'
;MARIVIAWILIAVSNVVAAGASHEVLGVRVSATGDRTRVVLDLSGPTEHRIFTLNGPERVVIDLPDTRLSRTAPRPSGSGVVKRVRSGVRNGRDLRLVLDLGSAARPKSFLLPPSGGTGHRLVIDLVAAGGTVAARPKQPVKTVDKVLEKPRDLVIAVDAGHGGKDPGARGRRAREKDVVLAVAKRVARLIDAEPGMRAVLVRDGDYFLHLRERIRRAHKAKADLFVSIHADAFTDRRVRGSSVYVLSRRGASSEMARLLARQENAADLVGGVSLRDKDDLLKKVLLDLSQSASIEESTEVASEVLRELRRIGKVHKRSVQKAGFV
;
A
#
# COMPACT_ATOMS: atom_id res chain seq x y z
N MET A 1 50.69 -2.76 70.74
CA MET A 1 50.97 -1.94 69.54
C MET A 1 50.76 -2.80 68.31
N ALA A 2 49.63 -2.61 67.60
CA ALA A 2 49.40 -2.90 66.17
C ALA A 2 47.88 -3.01 65.93
N ARG A 3 47.25 -1.91 65.49
CA ARG A 3 45.87 -1.89 65.00
C ARG A 3 45.90 -2.15 63.49
N ILE A 4 45.26 -3.23 63.05
CA ILE A 4 45.06 -3.52 61.62
C ILE A 4 43.84 -2.71 61.17
N VAL A 5 44.07 -1.70 60.33
CA VAL A 5 43.02 -0.92 59.66
C VAL A 5 42.85 -1.52 58.27
N ILE A 6 41.72 -2.19 58.03
CA ILE A 6 41.32 -2.66 56.70
C ILE A 6 40.58 -1.51 56.01
N ALA A 7 41.28 -0.82 55.10
CA ALA A 7 40.70 0.19 54.23
C ALA A 7 39.99 -0.49 53.05
N TRP A 8 38.66 -0.45 53.03
CA TRP A 8 37.86 -0.80 51.86
C TRP A 8 37.84 0.38 50.88
N ILE A 9 38.58 0.25 49.78
CA ILE A 9 38.49 1.17 48.65
C ILE A 9 37.28 0.75 47.80
N LEU A 10 36.16 1.44 47.98
CA LEU A 10 35.01 1.39 47.08
C LEU A 10 35.31 2.29 45.87
N ILE A 11 35.75 1.68 44.77
CA ILE A 11 35.83 2.34 43.46
C ILE A 11 34.39 2.49 42.95
N ALA A 12 33.80 3.66 43.19
CA ALA A 12 32.57 4.07 42.52
C ALA A 12 32.91 4.41 41.07
N VAL A 13 32.73 3.44 40.17
CA VAL A 13 32.72 3.70 38.73
C VAL A 13 31.43 4.44 38.42
N SER A 14 31.54 5.78 38.37
CA SER A 14 30.51 6.67 37.87
C SER A 14 30.31 6.42 36.38
N ASN A 15 29.49 5.43 36.03
CA ASN A 15 28.94 5.35 34.69
C ASN A 15 27.97 6.52 34.51
N VAL A 16 28.47 7.64 33.98
CA VAL A 16 27.63 8.66 33.37
C VAL A 16 27.04 8.01 32.11
N VAL A 17 25.94 7.27 32.29
CA VAL A 17 25.10 6.86 31.18
C VAL A 17 24.43 8.13 30.68
N ALA A 18 24.95 8.68 29.59
CA ALA A 18 24.17 9.61 28.79
C ALA A 18 22.87 8.87 28.42
N ALA A 19 21.76 9.25 29.05
CA ALA A 19 20.45 8.68 28.82
C ALA A 19 19.98 9.08 27.40
N GLY A 20 20.48 8.36 26.40
CA GLY A 20 20.00 8.47 25.03
C GLY A 20 18.56 7.97 24.95
N ALA A 21 17.73 8.67 24.18
CA ALA A 21 16.40 8.19 23.81
C ALA A 21 16.47 6.71 23.36
N SER A 22 15.56 5.87 23.86
CA SER A 22 15.54 4.42 23.61
C SER A 22 15.18 4.09 22.17
N HIS A 23 14.45 4.98 21.50
CA HIS A 23 14.00 4.79 20.12
C HIS A 23 14.31 5.99 19.22
N GLU A 24 14.44 5.72 17.92
CA GLU A 24 14.63 6.73 16.89
C GLU A 24 13.51 6.67 15.85
N VAL A 25 13.05 7.83 15.42
CA VAL A 25 12.36 8.00 14.14
C VAL A 25 13.43 8.10 13.05
N LEU A 26 13.57 7.05 12.26
CA LEU A 26 14.54 6.92 11.18
C LEU A 26 14.12 7.68 9.91
N GLY A 27 12.81 7.88 9.73
CA GLY A 27 12.26 8.56 8.57
C GLY A 27 10.80 8.94 8.75
N VAL A 28 10.41 10.04 8.10
CA VAL A 28 9.00 10.47 8.02
C VAL A 28 8.60 10.49 6.56
N ARG A 29 7.47 9.86 6.24
CA ARG A 29 6.87 9.90 4.90
C ARG A 29 5.47 10.45 4.98
N VAL A 30 5.11 11.28 4.01
CA VAL A 30 3.75 11.82 3.85
C VAL A 30 3.30 11.55 2.42
N SER A 31 2.18 10.84 2.27
CA SER A 31 1.55 10.58 0.98
C SER A 31 0.07 10.92 1.04
N ALA A 32 -0.49 11.42 -0.06
CA ALA A 32 -1.91 11.72 -0.15
C ALA A 32 -2.53 10.95 -1.31
N THR A 33 -3.67 10.33 -1.04
CA THR A 33 -4.46 9.56 -2.01
C THR A 33 -5.93 9.89 -1.78
N GLY A 34 -6.59 10.50 -2.76
CA GLY A 34 -7.98 10.96 -2.63
C GLY A 34 -8.18 11.94 -1.46
N ASP A 35 -9.09 11.60 -0.55
CA ASP A 35 -9.44 12.36 0.66
C ASP A 35 -8.57 12.02 1.88
N ARG A 36 -7.62 11.08 1.71
CA ARG A 36 -6.76 10.56 2.77
C ARG A 36 -5.33 11.04 2.61
N THR A 37 -4.74 11.43 3.73
CA THR A 37 -3.31 11.67 3.84
C THR A 37 -2.73 10.71 4.86
N ARG A 38 -1.77 9.89 4.43
CA ARG A 38 -1.06 8.95 5.29
C ARG A 38 0.31 9.49 5.65
N VAL A 39 0.58 9.55 6.94
CA VAL A 39 1.91 9.81 7.51
C VAL A 39 2.46 8.50 8.06
N VAL A 40 3.68 8.14 7.69
CA VAL A 40 4.37 6.95 8.19
C VAL A 40 5.69 7.36 8.82
N LEU A 41 5.89 6.96 10.07
CA LEU A 41 7.17 7.07 10.77
C LEU A 41 7.85 5.70 10.74
N ASP A 42 9.08 5.65 10.27
CA ASP A 42 9.94 4.48 10.46
C ASP A 42 10.62 4.58 11.81
N LEU A 43 10.53 3.52 12.60
CA LEU A 43 10.97 3.48 13.99
C LEU A 43 12.05 2.41 14.16
N SER A 44 13.04 2.70 15.02
CA SER A 44 14.05 1.71 15.42
C SER A 44 13.50 0.64 16.38
N GLY A 45 12.32 0.87 16.98
CA GLY A 45 11.69 -0.04 17.94
C GLY A 45 10.19 0.23 18.11
N PRO A 46 9.50 -0.56 18.95
CA PRO A 46 8.11 -0.31 19.30
C PRO A 46 8.03 0.94 20.18
N THR A 47 7.30 1.95 19.72
CA THR A 47 7.22 3.25 20.39
C THR A 47 5.78 3.58 20.73
N GLU A 48 5.51 3.88 22.00
CA GLU A 48 4.21 4.40 22.41
C GLU A 48 3.99 5.81 21.85
N HIS A 49 2.74 6.18 21.59
CA HIS A 49 2.42 7.49 21.04
C HIS A 49 1.11 8.04 21.58
N ARG A 50 1.07 9.36 21.74
CA ARG A 50 -0.17 10.11 21.98
C ARG A 50 -0.45 11.00 20.77
N ILE A 51 -1.66 10.93 20.25
CA ILE A 51 -2.11 11.76 19.13
C ILE A 51 -3.30 12.62 19.54
N PHE A 52 -3.28 13.90 19.18
CA PHE A 52 -4.37 14.83 19.41
C PHE A 52 -4.36 15.97 18.39
N THR A 53 -5.47 16.67 18.28
CA THR A 53 -5.67 17.79 17.34
C THR A 53 -5.65 19.12 18.07
N LEU A 54 -5.16 20.17 17.40
CA LEU A 54 -5.28 21.55 17.84
C LEU A 54 -5.96 22.37 16.74
N ASN A 55 -6.80 23.32 17.13
CA ASN A 55 -7.42 24.31 16.27
C ASN A 55 -6.66 25.65 16.33
N GLY A 56 -6.86 26.51 15.33
CA GLY A 56 -6.29 27.87 15.26
C GLY A 56 -4.76 27.98 15.31
N PRO A 57 -3.98 27.55 14.29
CA PRO A 57 -4.34 26.85 13.06
C PRO A 57 -4.51 25.34 13.25
N GLU A 58 -5.19 24.68 12.31
CA GLU A 58 -5.43 23.23 12.29
C GLU A 58 -4.13 22.44 12.31
N ARG A 59 -3.97 21.58 13.34
CA ARG A 59 -2.76 20.79 13.55
C ARG A 59 -3.10 19.41 14.10
N VAL A 60 -2.31 18.41 13.71
CA VAL A 60 -2.23 17.12 14.40
C VAL A 60 -0.87 17.03 15.10
N VAL A 61 -0.89 16.75 16.40
CA VAL A 61 0.31 16.61 17.22
C VAL A 61 0.47 15.14 17.60
N ILE A 62 1.68 14.62 17.38
CA ILE A 62 2.09 13.28 17.79
C ILE A 62 3.23 13.42 18.79
N ASP A 63 3.00 12.99 20.01
CA ASP A 63 4.03 12.90 21.05
C ASP A 63 4.51 11.46 21.17
N LEU A 64 5.84 11.30 21.11
CA LEU A 64 6.56 10.05 21.19
C LEU A 64 7.51 10.12 22.39
N PRO A 65 7.16 9.50 23.54
CA PRO A 65 8.03 9.48 24.71
C PRO A 65 9.37 8.80 24.43
N ASP A 66 10.43 9.26 25.10
CA ASP A 66 11.80 8.68 25.03
C ASP A 66 12.28 8.36 23.60
N THR A 67 11.88 9.20 22.64
CA THR A 67 12.14 9.01 21.21
C THR A 67 12.81 10.25 20.65
N ARG A 68 13.79 10.07 19.76
CA ARG A 68 14.42 11.19 19.02
C ARG A 68 14.20 11.07 17.52
N LEU A 69 14.20 12.21 16.82
CA LEU A 69 14.25 12.21 15.36
C LEU A 69 15.71 12.04 14.93
N SER A 70 15.97 11.05 14.08
CA SER A 70 17.32 10.81 13.56
C SER A 70 17.81 12.03 12.78
N ARG A 71 19.09 12.40 12.93
CA ARG A 71 19.66 13.59 12.27
C ARG A 71 19.65 13.49 10.75
N THR A 72 19.67 12.26 10.24
CA THR A 72 19.64 11.92 8.81
C THR A 72 18.22 11.64 8.30
N ALA A 73 17.20 11.71 9.18
CA ALA A 73 15.83 11.42 8.79
C ALA A 73 15.37 12.42 7.69
N PRO A 74 14.91 11.92 6.52
CA PRO A 74 14.33 12.78 5.51
C PRO A 74 13.14 13.53 6.08
N ARG A 75 13.12 14.85 5.89
CA ARG A 75 12.01 15.72 6.27
C ARG A 75 11.13 15.93 5.03
N PRO A 76 9.97 15.24 4.93
CA PRO A 76 9.14 15.35 3.75
C PRO A 76 8.48 16.74 3.69
N SER A 77 8.34 17.25 2.48
CA SER A 77 7.36 18.31 2.20
C SER A 77 5.95 17.78 2.48
N GLY A 78 5.04 18.68 2.89
CA GLY A 78 3.64 18.31 3.11
C GLY A 78 2.98 17.78 1.85
N SER A 79 2.01 16.88 2.01
CA SER A 79 1.16 16.37 0.94
C SER A 79 -0.29 16.25 1.43
N GLY A 80 -1.25 16.44 0.52
CA GLY A 80 -2.68 16.42 0.84
C GLY A 80 -3.07 17.45 1.89
N VAL A 81 -3.68 16.98 2.99
CA VAL A 81 -4.11 17.84 4.10
C VAL A 81 -2.94 18.35 4.93
N VAL A 82 -1.79 17.67 4.92
CA VAL A 82 -0.58 18.09 5.64
C VAL A 82 0.17 19.11 4.80
N LYS A 83 0.30 20.33 5.29
CA LYS A 83 1.08 21.41 4.65
C LYS A 83 2.55 21.36 5.04
N ARG A 84 2.84 21.02 6.29
CA ARG A 84 4.20 21.02 6.82
C ARG A 84 4.32 20.05 7.97
N VAL A 85 5.46 19.37 8.04
CA VAL A 85 5.86 18.55 9.18
C VAL A 85 6.90 19.33 9.98
N ARG A 86 6.65 19.53 11.27
CA ARG A 86 7.59 20.11 12.22
C ARG A 86 7.95 19.08 13.28
N SER A 87 9.12 19.23 13.87
CA SER A 87 9.59 18.40 14.97
C SER A 87 10.20 19.28 16.05
N GLY A 88 10.03 18.91 17.31
CA GLY A 88 10.69 19.54 18.44
C GLY A 88 10.93 18.54 19.57
N VAL A 89 11.94 18.82 20.39
CA VAL A 89 12.17 18.07 21.62
C VAL A 89 11.23 18.60 22.69
N ARG A 90 10.58 17.70 23.42
CA ARG A 90 9.70 17.97 24.55
C ARG A 90 10.26 17.27 25.78
N ASN A 91 10.17 17.89 26.96
CA ASN A 91 10.63 17.31 28.23
C ASN A 91 12.09 16.78 28.20
N GLY A 92 12.94 17.34 27.36
CA GLY A 92 14.34 16.93 27.16
C GLY A 92 14.56 15.62 26.39
N ARG A 93 13.62 14.67 26.41
CA ARG A 93 13.78 13.32 25.81
C ARG A 93 12.69 12.87 24.85
N ASP A 94 11.54 13.55 24.85
CA ASP A 94 10.39 13.18 24.03
C ASP A 94 10.46 13.88 22.67
N LEU A 95 10.02 13.20 21.62
CA LEU A 95 9.84 13.81 20.31
C LEU A 95 8.39 14.25 20.16
N ARG A 96 8.19 15.52 19.84
CA ARG A 96 6.92 16.04 19.35
C ARG A 96 7.01 16.27 17.85
N LEU A 97 6.17 15.57 17.10
CA LEU A 97 5.91 15.84 15.69
C LEU A 97 4.61 16.64 15.55
N VAL A 98 4.63 17.71 14.78
CA VAL A 98 3.47 18.56 14.51
C VAL A 98 3.23 18.62 13.02
N LEU A 99 2.05 18.15 12.61
CA LEU A 99 1.55 18.22 11.25
C LEU A 99 0.68 19.47 11.15
N ASP A 100 1.15 20.49 10.45
CA ASP A 100 0.34 21.66 10.15
C ASP A 100 -0.62 21.30 9.01
N LEU A 101 -1.91 21.50 9.22
CA LEU A 101 -2.94 21.06 8.30
C LEU A 101 -3.54 22.24 7.52
N GLY A 102 -3.97 21.96 6.29
CA GLY A 102 -4.71 22.92 5.46
C GLY A 102 -6.21 22.97 5.75
N SER A 103 -6.74 21.92 6.37
CA SER A 103 -8.13 21.80 6.81
C SER A 103 -8.18 20.87 8.02
N ALA A 104 -9.26 20.92 8.78
CA ALA A 104 -9.47 19.98 9.88
C ALA A 104 -9.40 18.53 9.36
N ALA A 105 -8.80 17.63 10.14
CA ALA A 105 -8.72 16.22 9.80
C ALA A 105 -8.83 15.34 11.05
N ARG A 106 -9.42 14.16 10.89
CA ARG A 106 -9.52 13.15 11.95
C ARG A 106 -8.36 12.16 11.83
N PRO A 107 -7.45 12.10 12.82
CA PRO A 107 -6.36 11.15 12.80
C PRO A 107 -6.80 9.76 13.28
N LYS A 108 -6.30 8.72 12.61
CA LYS A 108 -6.34 7.33 13.06
C LYS A 108 -4.93 6.74 13.00
N SER A 109 -4.40 6.31 14.13
CA SER A 109 -3.04 5.77 14.21
C SER A 109 -3.01 4.29 14.59
N PHE A 110 -2.00 3.57 14.09
CA PHE A 110 -1.71 2.19 14.46
C PHE A 110 -0.23 1.86 14.23
N LEU A 111 0.31 0.99 15.08
CA LEU A 111 1.68 0.49 14.97
C LEU A 111 1.72 -0.78 14.13
N LEU A 112 2.77 -0.90 13.31
CA LEU A 112 3.10 -2.11 12.56
C LEU A 112 4.41 -2.69 13.09
N PRO A 113 4.45 -3.99 13.46
CA PRO A 113 5.70 -4.65 13.82
C PRO A 113 6.63 -4.83 12.60
N PRO A 114 7.91 -5.15 12.82
CA PRO A 114 8.87 -5.40 11.76
C PRO A 114 8.39 -6.53 10.83
N SER A 115 8.56 -6.35 9.53
CA SER A 115 8.20 -7.38 8.54
C SER A 115 8.99 -7.21 7.26
N GLY A 116 9.54 -8.31 6.74
CA GLY A 116 10.20 -8.34 5.42
C GLY A 116 11.38 -7.36 5.29
N GLY A 117 12.23 -7.26 6.32
CA GLY A 117 13.39 -6.35 6.33
C GLY A 117 13.07 -4.88 6.62
N THR A 118 11.79 -4.51 6.78
CA THR A 118 11.38 -3.19 7.26
C THR A 118 11.18 -3.20 8.77
N GLY A 119 11.67 -2.15 9.45
CA GLY A 119 11.58 -1.98 10.91
C GLY A 119 10.16 -1.67 11.41
N HIS A 120 10.06 -1.27 12.66
CA HIS A 120 8.79 -0.84 13.26
C HIS A 120 8.25 0.40 12.52
N ARG A 121 6.93 0.53 12.40
CA ARG A 121 6.32 1.71 11.77
C ARG A 121 5.12 2.21 12.55
N LEU A 122 5.03 3.52 12.73
CA LEU A 122 3.80 4.19 13.16
C LEU A 122 3.10 4.76 11.93
N VAL A 123 1.89 4.27 11.64
CA VAL A 123 1.05 4.77 10.55
C VAL A 123 -0.04 5.66 11.13
N ILE A 124 -0.22 6.84 10.54
CA ILE A 124 -1.23 7.82 10.90
C ILE A 124 -2.00 8.19 9.65
N ASP A 125 -3.26 7.79 9.59
CA ASP A 125 -4.19 8.16 8.52
C ASP A 125 -4.97 9.40 8.93
N LEU A 126 -4.93 10.43 8.10
CA LEU A 126 -5.69 11.67 8.25
C LEU A 126 -6.80 11.70 7.21
N VAL A 127 -8.04 11.77 7.66
CA VAL A 127 -9.23 11.96 6.79
C VAL A 127 -9.74 13.37 7.02
N ALA A 128 -9.92 14.17 5.96
CA ALA A 128 -10.41 15.54 6.09
C ALA A 128 -11.80 15.58 6.76
N ALA A 129 -11.94 16.40 7.81
CA ALA A 129 -13.18 16.60 8.52
C ALA A 129 -13.98 17.70 7.81
N GLY A 130 -14.84 17.29 6.87
CA GLY A 130 -15.57 18.19 5.98
C GLY A 130 -15.10 17.98 4.54
N GLY A 131 -15.87 17.20 3.79
CA GLY A 131 -15.62 16.95 2.38
C GLY A 131 -15.80 18.22 1.57
N THR A 132 -14.70 18.96 1.41
CA THR A 132 -14.37 19.91 0.33
C THR A 132 -13.10 20.63 0.79
N VAL A 133 -11.93 20.06 0.50
CA VAL A 133 -10.72 20.88 0.53
C VAL A 133 -10.76 21.69 -0.76
N ALA A 134 -10.93 23.00 -0.62
CA ALA A 134 -10.78 23.97 -1.69
C ALA A 134 -9.51 23.65 -2.49
N ALA A 135 -9.71 23.32 -3.76
CA ALA A 135 -8.63 23.10 -4.71
C ALA A 135 -7.83 24.40 -4.83
N ARG A 136 -6.73 24.51 -4.08
CA ARG A 136 -5.66 25.42 -4.50
C ARG A 136 -5.21 24.93 -5.87
N PRO A 137 -5.05 25.83 -6.87
CA PRO A 137 -4.82 25.44 -8.24
C PRO A 137 -3.60 24.52 -8.24
N LYS A 138 -3.79 23.34 -8.84
CA LYS A 138 -2.72 22.37 -9.04
C LYS A 138 -1.58 23.14 -9.71
N GLN A 139 -0.54 23.50 -8.96
CA GLN A 139 0.75 23.70 -9.59
C GLN A 139 1.03 22.37 -10.27
N PRO A 140 1.30 22.37 -11.58
CA PRO A 140 1.47 21.13 -12.32
C PRO A 140 2.78 20.50 -11.83
N VAL A 141 2.69 19.71 -10.76
CA VAL A 141 3.39 18.44 -10.70
C VAL A 141 3.09 17.83 -12.05
N LYS A 142 4.11 17.53 -12.85
CA LYS A 142 3.95 16.86 -14.14
C LYS A 142 3.24 15.54 -13.87
N THR A 143 1.92 15.58 -13.81
CA THR A 143 1.02 14.46 -13.80
C THR A 143 1.20 13.78 -15.15
N VAL A 144 0.87 12.51 -15.16
CA VAL A 144 0.94 11.61 -16.32
C VAL A 144 0.14 12.15 -17.53
N ASP A 145 -0.63 13.23 -17.34
CA ASP A 145 -1.30 14.05 -18.36
C ASP A 145 -0.38 14.59 -19.47
N LYS A 146 0.95 14.67 -19.26
CA LYS A 146 1.90 15.05 -20.33
C LYS A 146 2.57 13.88 -21.06
N VAL A 147 2.20 12.62 -20.77
CA VAL A 147 2.69 11.44 -21.51
C VAL A 147 1.59 10.78 -22.36
N LEU A 148 0.33 11.17 -22.20
CA LEU A 148 -0.75 10.70 -23.06
C LEU A 148 -1.09 11.76 -24.11
N GLU A 149 -0.30 11.77 -25.18
CA GLU A 149 -0.78 12.32 -26.45
C GLU A 149 -2.05 11.54 -26.86
N LYS A 150 -3.19 12.25 -26.82
CA LYS A 150 -4.58 11.80 -27.03
C LYS A 150 -5.23 11.04 -25.86
N PRO A 151 -6.52 11.33 -25.54
CA PRO A 151 -7.30 10.44 -24.71
C PRO A 151 -7.36 9.08 -25.40
N ARG A 152 -6.74 8.09 -24.78
CA ARG A 152 -6.79 6.69 -25.22
C ARG A 152 -7.81 5.95 -24.38
N ASP A 153 -8.43 4.94 -24.96
CA ASP A 153 -9.38 4.08 -24.25
C ASP A 153 -8.73 3.48 -23.00
N LEU A 154 -9.53 3.35 -21.94
CA LEU A 154 -9.19 2.62 -20.74
C LEU A 154 -9.17 1.12 -21.08
N VAL A 155 -8.00 0.51 -21.00
CA VAL A 155 -7.82 -0.89 -21.38
C VAL A 155 -7.99 -1.79 -20.16
N ILE A 156 -9.02 -2.65 -20.16
CA ILE A 156 -9.31 -3.56 -19.06
C ILE A 156 -8.97 -5.00 -19.48
N ALA A 157 -7.94 -5.57 -18.86
CA ALA A 157 -7.64 -6.99 -19.02
C ALA A 157 -8.60 -7.83 -18.17
N VAL A 158 -9.38 -8.70 -18.81
CA VAL A 158 -10.33 -9.61 -18.17
C VAL A 158 -9.79 -11.02 -18.23
N ASP A 159 -9.46 -11.57 -17.06
CA ASP A 159 -8.87 -12.90 -16.90
C ASP A 159 -9.92 -13.91 -16.43
N ALA A 160 -10.13 -14.95 -17.25
CA ALA A 160 -10.92 -16.10 -16.88
C ALA A 160 -10.01 -17.12 -16.19
N GLY A 161 -10.22 -17.34 -14.89
CA GLY A 161 -9.46 -18.32 -14.10
C GLY A 161 -9.41 -19.71 -14.73
N HIS A 162 -8.37 -20.47 -14.38
CA HIS A 162 -8.20 -21.86 -14.83
C HIS A 162 -8.20 -22.02 -16.37
N GLY A 163 -8.50 -23.22 -16.87
CA GLY A 163 -8.62 -23.52 -18.31
C GLY A 163 -7.85 -24.77 -18.73
N GLY A 164 -8.31 -25.40 -19.82
CA GLY A 164 -7.71 -26.62 -20.36
C GLY A 164 -7.67 -27.73 -19.32
N LYS A 165 -6.44 -28.17 -19.00
CA LYS A 165 -6.16 -29.23 -18.00
C LYS A 165 -6.52 -28.85 -16.56
N ASP A 166 -6.63 -27.56 -16.26
CA ASP A 166 -7.06 -27.08 -14.95
C ASP A 166 -8.56 -26.75 -14.99
N PRO A 167 -9.44 -27.58 -14.39
CA PRO A 167 -10.88 -27.34 -14.38
C PRO A 167 -11.32 -26.29 -13.37
N GLY A 168 -10.45 -25.89 -12.43
CA GLY A 168 -10.83 -25.20 -11.21
C GLY A 168 -11.79 -26.02 -10.34
N ALA A 169 -12.57 -25.34 -9.51
CA ALA A 169 -13.60 -25.96 -8.68
C ALA A 169 -14.63 -26.72 -9.51
N ARG A 170 -15.04 -27.89 -9.00
CA ARG A 170 -16.07 -28.74 -9.63
C ARG A 170 -17.35 -28.71 -8.81
N GLY A 171 -18.40 -28.15 -9.40
CA GLY A 171 -19.76 -28.25 -8.90
C GLY A 171 -20.44 -29.54 -9.36
N ARG A 172 -21.71 -29.72 -8.97
CA ARG A 172 -22.51 -30.90 -9.37
C ARG A 172 -22.71 -31.04 -10.88
N ARG A 173 -22.77 -29.92 -11.61
CA ARG A 173 -23.05 -29.88 -13.07
C ARG A 173 -22.18 -28.89 -13.85
N ALA A 174 -21.26 -28.21 -13.18
CA ALA A 174 -20.47 -27.13 -13.77
C ALA A 174 -19.03 -27.19 -13.28
N ARG A 175 -18.10 -26.79 -14.15
CA ARG A 175 -16.69 -26.58 -13.81
C ARG A 175 -16.44 -25.08 -13.79
N GLU A 176 -15.66 -24.63 -12.83
CA GLU A 176 -15.30 -23.23 -12.67
C GLU A 176 -14.78 -22.64 -13.98
N LYS A 177 -13.83 -23.31 -14.64
CA LYS A 177 -13.23 -22.84 -15.90
C LYS A 177 -14.23 -22.49 -17.00
N ASP A 178 -15.38 -23.18 -17.04
CA ASP A 178 -16.42 -23.00 -18.05
C ASP A 178 -17.29 -21.80 -17.68
N VAL A 179 -17.66 -21.68 -16.40
CA VAL A 179 -18.45 -20.58 -15.85
C VAL A 179 -17.70 -19.26 -15.96
N VAL A 180 -16.45 -19.22 -15.49
CA VAL A 180 -15.66 -17.99 -15.46
C VAL A 180 -15.31 -17.49 -16.87
N LEU A 181 -15.11 -18.39 -17.84
CA LEU A 181 -14.93 -18.00 -19.24
C LEU A 181 -16.20 -17.35 -19.82
N ALA A 182 -17.37 -17.92 -19.54
CA ALA A 182 -18.64 -17.37 -19.99
C ALA A 182 -18.91 -15.98 -19.38
N VAL A 183 -18.63 -15.83 -18.08
CA VAL A 183 -18.73 -14.53 -17.38
C VAL A 183 -17.72 -13.53 -17.95
N ALA A 184 -16.45 -13.91 -18.14
CA ALA A 184 -15.43 -13.03 -18.69
C ALA A 184 -15.81 -12.51 -20.09
N LYS A 185 -16.32 -13.38 -20.98
CA LYS A 185 -16.81 -12.96 -22.30
C LYS A 185 -17.99 -11.99 -22.23
N ARG A 186 -18.87 -12.15 -21.24
CA ARG A 186 -19.98 -11.21 -21.04
C ARG A 186 -19.49 -9.88 -20.49
N VAL A 187 -18.58 -9.89 -19.52
CA VAL A 187 -17.96 -8.68 -18.95
C VAL A 187 -17.20 -7.91 -20.04
N ALA A 188 -16.39 -8.60 -20.85
CA ALA A 188 -15.67 -7.98 -21.96
C ALA A 188 -16.62 -7.27 -22.94
N ARG A 189 -17.71 -7.92 -23.35
CA ARG A 189 -18.73 -7.29 -24.22
C ARG A 189 -19.39 -6.06 -23.61
N LEU A 190 -19.61 -6.04 -22.30
CA LEU A 190 -20.17 -4.88 -21.60
C LEU A 190 -19.16 -3.73 -21.51
N ILE A 191 -17.88 -4.04 -21.30
CA ILE A 191 -16.80 -3.05 -21.30
C ILE A 191 -16.63 -2.45 -22.70
N ASP A 192 -16.58 -3.28 -23.75
CA ASP A 192 -16.44 -2.82 -25.14
C ASP A 192 -17.64 -1.99 -25.63
N ALA A 193 -18.78 -2.08 -24.95
CA ALA A 193 -19.96 -1.27 -25.25
C ALA A 193 -19.92 0.12 -24.58
N GLU A 194 -19.03 0.33 -23.60
CA GLU A 194 -18.92 1.58 -22.86
C GLU A 194 -17.95 2.54 -23.57
N PRO A 195 -18.37 3.77 -23.93
CA PRO A 195 -17.52 4.72 -24.63
C PRO A 195 -16.22 5.03 -23.85
N GLY A 196 -15.09 4.95 -24.55
CA GLY A 196 -13.77 5.21 -23.96
C GLY A 196 -13.19 4.04 -23.15
N MET A 197 -13.77 2.84 -23.24
CA MET A 197 -13.23 1.61 -22.66
C MET A 197 -12.99 0.54 -23.71
N ARG A 198 -12.03 -0.34 -23.43
CA ARG A 198 -11.71 -1.49 -24.29
C ARG A 198 -11.32 -2.69 -23.44
N ALA A 199 -11.97 -3.82 -23.65
CA ALA A 199 -11.63 -5.07 -23.01
C ALA A 199 -10.52 -5.82 -23.75
N VAL A 200 -9.70 -6.55 -23.00
CA VAL A 200 -8.78 -7.56 -23.52
C VAL A 200 -8.96 -8.83 -22.74
N LEU A 201 -9.47 -9.88 -23.38
CA LEU A 201 -9.53 -11.19 -22.77
C LEU A 201 -8.12 -11.77 -22.66
N VAL A 202 -7.72 -12.17 -21.44
CA VAL A 202 -6.45 -12.87 -21.23
C VAL A 202 -6.50 -14.27 -21.83
N ARG A 203 -7.68 -14.90 -21.80
CA ARG A 203 -8.04 -16.16 -22.45
C ARG A 203 -9.43 -16.07 -23.04
N ASP A 204 -9.58 -16.55 -24.27
CA ASP A 204 -10.80 -16.51 -25.09
C ASP A 204 -11.39 -17.91 -25.42
N GLY A 205 -10.61 -18.98 -25.22
CA GLY A 205 -11.03 -20.37 -25.45
C GLY A 205 -10.56 -21.30 -24.32
N ASP A 206 -10.95 -22.58 -24.33
CA ASP A 206 -10.62 -23.54 -23.26
C ASP A 206 -9.20 -24.11 -23.34
N TYR A 207 -8.21 -23.31 -22.91
CA TYR A 207 -6.81 -23.74 -22.81
C TYR A 207 -6.18 -23.30 -21.49
N PHE A 208 -5.12 -24.00 -21.10
CA PHE A 208 -4.41 -23.69 -19.85
C PHE A 208 -3.43 -22.53 -20.04
N LEU A 209 -3.47 -21.55 -19.13
CA LEU A 209 -2.48 -20.48 -19.03
C LEU A 209 -1.83 -20.48 -17.65
N HIS A 210 -0.50 -20.47 -17.63
CA HIS A 210 0.28 -20.23 -16.42
C HIS A 210 0.03 -18.81 -15.89
N LEU A 211 0.07 -18.64 -14.56
CA LEU A 211 -0.23 -17.36 -13.91
C LEU A 211 0.63 -16.19 -14.45
N ARG A 212 1.91 -16.43 -14.71
CA ARG A 212 2.81 -15.39 -15.28
C ARG A 212 2.47 -15.02 -16.72
N GLU A 213 1.98 -15.97 -17.51
CA GLU A 213 1.52 -15.69 -18.88
C GLU A 213 0.33 -14.75 -18.88
N ARG A 214 -0.58 -14.89 -17.90
CA ARG A 214 -1.75 -14.03 -17.73
C ARG A 214 -1.35 -12.58 -17.49
N ILE A 215 -0.43 -12.36 -16.55
CA ILE A 215 0.14 -11.04 -16.24
C ILE A 215 0.85 -10.46 -17.46
N ARG A 216 1.66 -11.27 -18.16
CA ARG A 216 2.40 -10.81 -19.35
C ARG A 216 1.46 -10.34 -20.45
N ARG A 217 0.36 -11.05 -20.69
CA ARG A 217 -0.65 -10.66 -21.69
C ARG A 217 -1.29 -9.32 -21.34
N ALA A 218 -1.64 -9.10 -20.07
CA ALA A 218 -2.17 -7.83 -19.60
C ALA A 218 -1.17 -6.67 -19.76
N HIS A 219 0.09 -6.86 -19.39
CA HIS A 219 1.15 -5.86 -19.60
C HIS A 219 1.39 -5.59 -21.09
N LYS A 220 1.46 -6.64 -21.93
CA LYS A 220 1.62 -6.49 -23.39
C LYS A 220 0.47 -5.70 -24.01
N ALA A 221 -0.74 -5.86 -23.49
CA ALA A 221 -1.92 -5.10 -23.90
C ALA A 221 -1.95 -3.66 -23.34
N LYS A 222 -0.98 -3.29 -22.48
CA LYS A 222 -0.95 -2.02 -21.73
C LYS A 222 -2.25 -1.80 -20.97
N ALA A 223 -2.74 -2.85 -20.31
CA ALA A 223 -3.95 -2.79 -19.51
C ALA A 223 -3.78 -1.82 -18.33
N ASP A 224 -4.77 -0.96 -18.14
CA ASP A 224 -4.88 -0.01 -17.04
C ASP A 224 -5.51 -0.69 -15.80
N LEU A 225 -6.37 -1.69 -16.02
CA LEU A 225 -6.97 -2.51 -14.97
C LEU A 225 -6.87 -3.99 -15.32
N PHE A 226 -6.59 -4.84 -14.32
CA PHE A 226 -6.62 -6.29 -14.44
C PHE A 226 -7.69 -6.87 -13.52
N VAL A 227 -8.65 -7.59 -14.08
CA VAL A 227 -9.74 -8.24 -13.35
C VAL A 227 -9.69 -9.74 -13.57
N SER A 228 -9.39 -10.51 -12.53
CA SER A 228 -9.50 -11.97 -12.57
C SER A 228 -10.83 -12.44 -11.99
N ILE A 229 -11.49 -13.34 -12.72
CA ILE A 229 -12.80 -13.89 -12.40
C ILE A 229 -12.64 -15.35 -12.01
N HIS A 230 -13.12 -15.68 -10.81
CA HIS A 230 -13.10 -17.01 -10.20
C HIS A 230 -14.48 -17.39 -9.67
N ALA A 231 -14.72 -18.69 -9.55
CA ALA A 231 -15.90 -19.28 -8.93
C ALA A 231 -15.47 -20.46 -8.03
N ASP A 232 -14.62 -20.13 -7.06
CA ASP A 232 -13.98 -21.06 -6.13
C ASP A 232 -15.01 -21.92 -5.35
N ALA A 233 -14.50 -23.01 -4.77
CA ALA A 233 -15.25 -23.85 -3.84
C ALA A 233 -14.69 -23.78 -2.42
N PHE A 234 -15.60 -23.96 -1.45
CA PHE A 234 -15.28 -24.19 -0.04
C PHE A 234 -15.64 -25.64 0.34
N THR A 235 -14.92 -26.20 1.32
CA THR A 235 -15.21 -27.52 1.88
C THR A 235 -16.61 -27.56 2.52
N ASP A 236 -17.00 -26.49 3.21
CA ASP A 236 -18.36 -26.32 3.73
C ASP A 236 -19.29 -25.76 2.65
N ARG A 237 -20.23 -26.59 2.18
CA ARG A 237 -21.21 -26.27 1.12
C ARG A 237 -22.22 -25.20 1.53
N ARG A 238 -22.28 -24.81 2.81
CA ARG A 238 -23.11 -23.71 3.32
C ARG A 238 -22.50 -22.34 3.01
N VAL A 239 -21.20 -22.29 2.75
CA VAL A 239 -20.50 -21.06 2.37
C VAL A 239 -20.91 -20.69 0.95
N ARG A 240 -21.54 -19.52 0.83
CA ARG A 240 -22.04 -18.98 -0.44
C ARG A 240 -22.02 -17.46 -0.45
N GLY A 241 -21.92 -16.92 -1.65
CA GLY A 241 -21.97 -15.48 -1.91
C GLY A 241 -20.64 -14.94 -2.43
N SER A 242 -20.71 -13.79 -3.09
CA SER A 242 -19.56 -13.19 -3.76
C SER A 242 -18.55 -12.61 -2.78
N SER A 243 -17.31 -12.53 -3.22
CA SER A 243 -16.19 -11.90 -2.51
C SER A 243 -15.28 -11.22 -3.52
N VAL A 244 -14.60 -10.16 -3.08
CA VAL A 244 -13.63 -9.42 -3.89
C VAL A 244 -12.34 -9.35 -3.11
N TYR A 245 -11.24 -9.59 -3.80
CA TYR A 245 -9.91 -9.64 -3.23
C TYR A 245 -8.96 -8.75 -4.02
N VAL A 246 -7.96 -8.21 -3.33
CA VAL A 246 -6.84 -7.49 -3.91
C VAL A 246 -5.53 -8.11 -3.44
N LEU A 247 -4.45 -7.83 -4.17
CA LEU A 247 -3.13 -8.34 -3.81
C LEU A 247 -2.69 -7.81 -2.44
N SER A 248 -2.19 -8.71 -1.58
CA SER A 248 -1.60 -8.35 -0.31
C SER A 248 -0.19 -7.79 -0.50
N ARG A 249 0.26 -6.89 0.39
CA ARG A 249 1.63 -6.34 0.32
C ARG A 249 2.70 -7.44 0.29
N ARG A 250 2.54 -8.51 1.09
CA ARG A 250 3.49 -9.63 1.10
C ARG A 250 3.55 -10.38 -0.24
N GLY A 251 2.39 -10.68 -0.84
CA GLY A 251 2.35 -11.32 -2.17
C GLY A 251 2.97 -10.42 -3.24
N ALA A 252 2.66 -9.13 -3.17
CA ALA A 252 3.18 -8.11 -4.07
C ALA A 252 4.72 -7.98 -3.97
N SER A 253 5.28 -7.94 -2.75
CA SER A 253 6.73 -7.91 -2.53
C SER A 253 7.43 -9.19 -3.02
N SER A 254 6.81 -10.36 -2.88
CA SER A 254 7.36 -11.64 -3.38
C SER A 254 7.48 -11.65 -4.89
N GLU A 255 6.42 -11.30 -5.62
CA GLU A 255 6.49 -11.22 -7.08
C GLU A 255 7.47 -10.15 -7.54
N MET A 256 7.55 -9.03 -6.81
CA MET A 256 8.50 -7.98 -7.12
C MET A 256 9.96 -8.42 -6.98
N ALA A 257 10.30 -9.09 -5.88
CA ALA A 257 11.64 -9.63 -5.68
C ALA A 257 12.04 -10.59 -6.81
N ARG A 258 11.09 -11.40 -7.29
CA ARG A 258 11.30 -12.31 -8.44
C ARG A 258 11.42 -11.57 -9.76
N LEU A 259 10.64 -10.51 -9.98
CA LEU A 259 10.74 -9.66 -11.17
C LEU A 259 12.10 -8.97 -11.21
N LEU A 260 12.52 -8.32 -10.12
CA LEU A 260 13.84 -7.70 -9.99
C LEU A 260 14.96 -8.72 -10.27
N ALA A 261 14.92 -9.90 -9.62
CA ALA A 261 15.93 -10.94 -9.83
C ALA A 261 16.03 -11.44 -11.28
N ARG A 262 14.95 -11.35 -12.07
CA ARG A 262 14.96 -11.69 -13.50
C ARG A 262 15.34 -10.50 -14.38
N GLN A 263 14.97 -9.28 -13.96
CA GLN A 263 15.20 -8.02 -14.66
C GLN A 263 16.60 -7.44 -14.46
N GLU A 264 17.43 -7.99 -13.54
CA GLU A 264 18.89 -7.78 -13.54
C GLU A 264 19.50 -8.01 -14.95
N ASN A 265 18.84 -8.81 -15.81
CA ASN A 265 19.24 -9.03 -17.21
C ASN A 265 18.33 -8.36 -18.26
N ALA A 266 17.22 -7.73 -17.89
CA ALA A 266 16.25 -7.13 -18.81
C ALA A 266 15.57 -5.89 -18.20
N ALA A 267 16.08 -4.72 -18.58
CA ALA A 267 15.58 -3.42 -18.17
C ALA A 267 14.30 -3.06 -18.92
N ASP A 268 13.13 -3.18 -18.28
CA ASP A 268 11.88 -2.63 -18.78
C ASP A 268 11.21 -1.69 -17.77
N LEU A 269 10.57 -0.66 -18.30
CA LEU A 269 9.96 0.45 -17.58
C LEU A 269 8.86 0.00 -16.62
N VAL A 270 8.92 0.51 -15.38
CA VAL A 270 7.81 0.52 -14.43
C VAL A 270 7.39 1.97 -14.21
N GLY A 271 6.12 2.30 -14.45
CA GLY A 271 5.56 3.62 -14.14
C GLY A 271 6.08 4.79 -15.01
N GLY A 272 6.56 4.53 -16.22
CA GLY A 272 6.95 5.59 -17.18
C GLY A 272 8.32 6.23 -16.94
N VAL A 273 9.14 5.70 -16.03
CA VAL A 273 10.52 6.16 -15.78
C VAL A 273 11.51 5.05 -16.15
N SER A 274 12.55 5.40 -16.92
CA SER A 274 13.64 4.47 -17.24
C SER A 274 14.42 4.13 -15.97
N LEU A 275 14.51 2.84 -15.65
CA LEU A 275 15.27 2.32 -14.51
C LEU A 275 16.73 1.99 -14.86
N ARG A 276 17.19 2.27 -16.10
CA ARG A 276 18.53 1.91 -16.60
C ARG A 276 19.67 2.53 -15.79
N ASP A 277 19.53 3.79 -15.36
CA ASP A 277 20.62 4.59 -14.79
C ASP A 277 20.40 4.95 -13.30
N LYS A 278 19.62 4.13 -12.58
CA LYS A 278 19.26 4.39 -11.17
C LYS A 278 19.91 3.37 -10.25
N ASP A 279 20.30 3.79 -9.05
CA ASP A 279 20.81 2.88 -8.02
C ASP A 279 19.77 1.83 -7.62
N ASP A 280 20.21 0.62 -7.28
CA ASP A 280 19.32 -0.49 -6.94
C ASP A 280 18.41 -0.19 -5.75
N LEU A 281 18.87 0.66 -4.82
CA LEU A 281 18.03 1.15 -3.73
C LEU A 281 16.90 2.04 -4.24
N LEU A 282 17.20 2.96 -5.17
CA LEU A 282 16.21 3.87 -5.75
C LEU A 282 15.19 3.12 -6.62
N LYS A 283 15.63 2.11 -7.40
CA LYS A 283 14.73 1.22 -8.13
C LYS A 283 13.74 0.55 -7.18
N LYS A 284 14.22 -0.04 -6.08
CA LYS A 284 13.37 -0.72 -5.07
C LYS A 284 12.37 0.23 -4.42
N VAL A 285 12.78 1.46 -4.10
CA VAL A 285 11.89 2.47 -3.50
C VAL A 285 10.81 2.92 -4.48
N LEU A 286 11.18 3.28 -5.72
CA LEU A 286 10.21 3.69 -6.75
C LEU A 286 9.20 2.58 -7.03
N LEU A 287 9.67 1.34 -7.00
CA LEU A 287 8.88 0.16 -7.24
C LEU A 287 7.92 -0.17 -6.09
N ASP A 288 8.37 -0.05 -4.83
CA ASP A 288 7.50 -0.16 -3.65
C ASP A 288 6.45 0.95 -3.61
N LEU A 289 6.81 2.18 -4.00
CA LEU A 289 5.87 3.30 -4.13
C LEU A 289 4.82 3.03 -5.21
N SER A 290 5.25 2.63 -6.41
CA SER A 290 4.35 2.28 -7.53
C SER A 290 3.41 1.15 -7.13
N GLN A 291 3.93 0.10 -6.49
CA GLN A 291 3.13 -1.03 -6.02
C GLN A 291 2.15 -0.62 -4.92
N SER A 292 2.59 0.19 -3.97
CA SER A 292 1.73 0.68 -2.89
C SER A 292 0.57 1.51 -3.44
N ALA A 293 0.83 2.36 -4.44
CA ALA A 293 -0.20 3.12 -5.15
C ALA A 293 -1.18 2.19 -5.89
N SER A 294 -0.68 1.22 -6.68
CA SER A 294 -1.55 0.28 -7.40
C SER A 294 -2.41 -0.58 -6.46
N ILE A 295 -1.91 -0.97 -5.29
CA ILE A 295 -2.71 -1.71 -4.29
C ILE A 295 -3.81 -0.82 -3.69
N GLU A 296 -3.53 0.46 -3.48
CA GLU A 296 -4.50 1.42 -2.97
C GLU A 296 -5.62 1.65 -3.98
N GLU A 297 -5.28 1.95 -5.24
CA GLU A 297 -6.25 2.07 -6.34
C GLU A 297 -7.06 0.78 -6.56
N SER A 298 -6.40 -0.38 -6.54
CA SER A 298 -7.09 -1.67 -6.60
C SER A 298 -8.10 -1.85 -5.46
N THR A 299 -7.77 -1.34 -4.26
CA THR A 299 -8.67 -1.43 -3.09
C THR A 299 -9.90 -0.55 -3.26
N GLU A 300 -9.76 0.62 -3.88
CA GLU A 300 -10.86 1.53 -4.19
C GLU A 300 -11.81 0.89 -5.21
N VAL A 301 -11.29 0.46 -6.36
CA VAL A 301 -12.07 -0.23 -7.40
C VAL A 301 -12.76 -1.48 -6.84
N ALA A 302 -12.04 -2.30 -6.08
CA ALA A 302 -12.59 -3.50 -5.45
C ALA A 302 -13.73 -3.20 -4.46
N SER A 303 -13.68 -2.04 -3.78
CA SER A 303 -14.73 -1.63 -2.84
C SER A 303 -16.01 -1.27 -3.57
N GLU A 304 -15.91 -0.61 -4.72
CA GLU A 304 -17.07 -0.32 -5.57
C GLU A 304 -17.65 -1.58 -6.21
N VAL A 305 -16.81 -2.47 -6.74
CA VAL A 305 -17.28 -3.78 -7.24
C VAL A 305 -18.00 -4.56 -6.15
N LEU A 306 -17.45 -4.61 -4.94
CA LEU A 306 -18.09 -5.29 -3.81
C LEU A 306 -19.42 -4.63 -3.41
N ARG A 307 -19.54 -3.30 -3.54
CA ARG A 307 -20.78 -2.56 -3.26
C ARG A 307 -21.88 -2.96 -4.24
N GLU A 308 -21.58 -3.02 -5.53
CA GLU A 308 -22.55 -3.43 -6.55
C GLU A 308 -22.93 -4.91 -6.41
N LEU A 309 -21.97 -5.79 -6.12
CA LEU A 309 -22.24 -7.21 -5.86
C LEU A 309 -23.21 -7.43 -4.68
N ARG A 310 -23.17 -6.57 -3.65
CA ARG A 310 -24.13 -6.64 -2.52
C ARG A 310 -25.57 -6.35 -2.93
N ARG A 311 -25.78 -5.51 -3.94
CA ARG A 311 -27.12 -5.18 -4.42
C ARG A 311 -27.76 -6.35 -5.17
N ILE A 312 -26.94 -7.17 -5.81
CA ILE A 312 -27.40 -8.29 -6.64
C ILE A 312 -27.64 -9.56 -5.79
N GLY A 313 -26.85 -9.76 -4.73
CA GLY A 313 -27.01 -10.97 -3.92
C GLY A 313 -26.17 -11.01 -2.65
N LYS A 314 -26.17 -12.19 -2.03
CA LYS A 314 -25.41 -12.44 -0.80
C LYS A 314 -23.91 -12.30 -1.08
N VAL A 315 -23.23 -11.52 -0.24
CA VAL A 315 -21.76 -11.50 -0.19
C VAL A 315 -21.25 -12.39 0.94
N HIS A 316 -20.21 -13.17 0.67
CA HIS A 316 -19.57 -14.00 1.70
C HIS A 316 -18.74 -13.13 2.66
N LYS A 317 -18.03 -12.12 2.14
CA LYS A 317 -17.22 -11.18 2.91
C LYS A 317 -17.78 -9.77 2.79
N ARG A 318 -17.94 -9.08 3.93
CA ARG A 318 -18.44 -7.70 4.02
C ARG A 318 -17.36 -6.64 3.83
N SER A 319 -16.16 -7.01 3.44
CA SER A 319 -15.07 -6.10 3.11
C SER A 319 -14.20 -6.72 2.03
N VAL A 320 -13.50 -5.88 1.28
CA VAL A 320 -12.46 -6.33 0.34
C VAL A 320 -11.40 -7.08 1.13
N GLN A 321 -11.04 -8.26 0.65
CA GLN A 321 -10.04 -9.11 1.27
C GLN A 321 -8.68 -8.89 0.61
N LYS A 322 -7.60 -9.29 1.30
CA LYS A 322 -6.23 -9.25 0.76
C LYS A 322 -5.65 -10.66 0.74
N ALA A 323 -5.09 -11.08 -0.38
CA ALA A 323 -4.48 -12.39 -0.52
C ALA A 323 -3.12 -12.31 -1.23
N GLY A 324 -2.22 -13.25 -0.95
CA GLY A 324 -1.01 -13.44 -1.74
C GLY A 324 -1.32 -14.37 -2.90
N PHE A 325 -1.83 -13.83 -4.01
CA PHE A 325 -2.02 -14.61 -5.23
C PHE A 325 -0.63 -14.99 -5.76
N VAL A 326 -0.31 -16.29 -5.76
CA VAL A 326 0.96 -16.87 -6.22
C VAL A 326 0.74 -17.89 -7.31
#